data_AF-A0AAU8FDB1-F1
#
_entry.id   AF-A0AAU8FDB1-F1
#
_cell.length_a   1.000
_cell.length_b   1.000
_cell.length_c   1.000
_cell.angle_alpha   90.00
_cell.angle_beta   90.00
_cell.angle_gamma   90.00
#
_symmetry.space_group_name_H-M   'P 1'
#
loop_
_entity.id
_entity.type
_entity.pdbx_description
1 polymer ?
#
loop_
_entity_poly.entity_id
_entity_poly.type
_entity_poly.pdbx_seq_one_letter_code
_entity_poly.pdbx_strand_id
1 'polypeptide(L)'
;MNRSTNDVDIWINPTQENGERLIAVFKCMDLDESEIFKLEQLDFTQPQVFGFNGELDIVTRIHRNFDFNEVFGRSRSFVNKEGSLIYFLDLNDLRELKVLARRPQDLRDVVMIDDFLKLDEQK
;
A
#
# COMPACT_ATOMS: atom_id res chain seq x y z
N MET A 1 4.96 4.53 23.88
CA MET A 1 4.19 5.07 22.75
C MET A 1 3.47 3.89 22.10
N ASN A 2 2.15 3.90 22.07
CA ASN A 2 1.39 2.85 21.39
C ASN A 2 1.02 3.40 20.00
N ARG A 3 1.58 2.83 18.93
CA ARG A 3 1.12 3.10 17.56
C ARG A 3 0.06 2.05 17.26
N SER A 4 -1.19 2.48 17.10
CA SER A 4 -2.25 1.67 16.52
C SER A 4 -2.46 2.14 15.09
N THR A 5 -2.23 1.27 14.12
CA THR A 5 -2.75 1.43 12.76
C THR A 5 -4.07 0.65 12.74
N ASN A 6 -5.18 1.32 12.46
CA ASN A 6 -6.49 0.68 12.45
C ASN A 6 -6.86 0.15 11.05
N ASP A 7 -6.05 0.53 10.07
CA ASP A 7 -6.22 0.34 8.64
C ASP A 7 -4.98 -0.31 8.00
N VAL A 8 -5.19 -0.94 6.84
CA VAL A 8 -4.13 -1.56 6.03
C VAL A 8 -4.07 -0.85 4.68
N ASP A 9 -2.93 -0.24 4.38
CA ASP A 9 -2.65 0.33 3.05
C ASP A 9 -2.19 -0.75 2.06
N ILE A 10 -2.84 -0.83 0.91
CA ILE A 10 -2.46 -1.70 -0.21
C ILE A 10 -2.17 -0.83 -1.44
N TRP A 11 -0.95 -0.93 -1.96
CA TRP A 11 -0.59 -0.27 -3.22
C TRP A 11 -0.59 -1.28 -4.36
N ILE A 12 -1.38 -1.01 -5.41
CA ILE A 12 -1.46 -1.84 -6.62
C ILE A 12 -0.91 -1.12 -7.84
N ASN A 13 -0.39 -1.89 -8.80
CA ASN A 13 0.14 -1.32 -10.05
C ASN A 13 -1.01 -0.72 -10.88
N PRO A 14 -0.95 0.58 -11.26
CA PRO A 14 -2.00 1.30 -11.98
C PRO A 14 -2.18 0.80 -13.42
N THR A 15 -2.80 -0.36 -13.58
CA THR A 15 -3.13 -0.96 -14.87
C THR A 15 -4.61 -1.33 -14.89
N GLN A 16 -5.22 -1.28 -16.07
CA GLN A 16 -6.61 -1.67 -16.23
C GLN A 16 -6.84 -3.13 -15.81
N GLU A 17 -5.90 -4.03 -16.16
CA GLU A 17 -5.96 -5.45 -15.79
C GLU A 17 -6.00 -5.66 -14.27
N ASN A 18 -5.21 -4.91 -13.49
CA ASN A 18 -5.26 -5.03 -12.03
C ASN A 18 -6.53 -4.41 -11.44
N GLY A 19 -7.07 -3.37 -12.07
CA GLY A 19 -8.38 -2.83 -11.72
C GLY A 19 -9.49 -3.87 -11.89
N GLU A 20 -9.51 -4.57 -13.02
CA GLU A 20 -10.48 -5.64 -13.28
C GLU A 20 -10.34 -6.80 -12.28
N ARG A 21 -9.10 -7.20 -11.95
CA ARG A 21 -8.84 -8.21 -10.91
C ARG A 21 -9.34 -7.75 -9.54
N LEU A 22 -9.15 -6.48 -9.19
CA LEU A 22 -9.65 -5.93 -7.93
C LEU A 22 -11.18 -5.94 -7.87
N ILE A 23 -11.85 -5.54 -8.95
CA ILE A 23 -13.31 -5.59 -9.04
C ILE A 23 -13.81 -7.04 -8.89
N ALA A 24 -13.13 -8.02 -9.49
CA ALA A 24 -13.47 -9.43 -9.34
C ALA A 24 -13.35 -9.90 -7.87
N VAL A 25 -12.33 -9.44 -7.14
CA VAL A 25 -12.20 -9.72 -5.70
C VAL A 25 -13.36 -9.11 -4.93
N PHE A 26 -13.72 -7.84 -5.18
CA PHE A 26 -14.85 -7.22 -4.48
C PHE A 26 -16.20 -7.86 -4.78
N LYS A 27 -16.43 -8.32 -6.02
CA LYS A 27 -17.59 -9.14 -6.36
C LYS A 27 -17.62 -10.46 -5.57
N CYS A 28 -16.46 -11.09 -5.38
CA CYS A 28 -16.34 -12.31 -4.55
C CYS A 28 -16.56 -12.04 -3.05
N MET A 29 -16.38 -10.81 -2.61
CA MET A 29 -16.61 -10.37 -1.23
C MET A 29 -18.03 -9.85 -1.00
N ASP A 30 -18.93 -10.01 -1.96
CA ASP A 30 -20.32 -9.54 -1.92
C ASP A 30 -20.43 -8.03 -1.62
N LEU A 31 -19.55 -7.21 -2.20
CA LEU A 31 -19.68 -5.76 -2.15
C LEU A 31 -20.95 -5.30 -2.90
N ASP A 32 -21.57 -4.24 -2.41
CA ASP A 32 -22.80 -3.70 -2.99
C ASP A 32 -22.68 -3.41 -4.49
N GLU A 33 -23.68 -3.80 -5.27
CA GLU A 33 -23.66 -3.68 -6.73
C GLU A 33 -23.49 -2.22 -7.20
N SER A 34 -24.01 -1.24 -6.44
CA SER A 34 -23.85 0.17 -6.78
C SER A 34 -22.42 0.66 -6.55
N GLU A 35 -21.69 0.07 -5.59
CA GLU A 35 -20.27 0.35 -5.36
C GLU A 35 -19.40 -0.32 -6.42
N ILE A 36 -19.70 -1.58 -6.76
CA ILE A 36 -19.07 -2.28 -7.88
C ILE A 36 -19.23 -1.49 -9.19
N PHE A 37 -20.45 -1.03 -9.49
CA PHE A 37 -20.71 -0.26 -10.70
C PHE A 37 -19.87 1.02 -10.75
N LYS A 38 -19.69 1.73 -9.63
CA LYS A 38 -18.82 2.91 -9.57
C LYS A 38 -17.36 2.55 -9.87
N LEU A 39 -16.86 1.43 -9.33
CA LEU A 39 -15.49 0.97 -9.58
C LEU A 39 -15.27 0.60 -11.05
N GLU A 40 -16.26 -0.01 -11.70
CA GLU A 40 -16.20 -0.36 -13.12
C GLU A 40 -16.10 0.86 -14.06
N GLN A 41 -16.47 2.05 -13.61
CA GLN A 41 -16.35 3.29 -14.38
C GLN A 41 -14.98 3.97 -14.25
N LEU A 42 -14.08 3.45 -13.43
CA LEU A 42 -12.81 4.10 -13.12
C LEU A 42 -11.72 3.74 -14.12
N ASP A 43 -10.90 4.73 -14.43
CA ASP A 43 -9.63 4.54 -15.12
C ASP A 43 -8.55 4.21 -14.09
N PHE A 44 -8.19 2.92 -13.99
CA PHE A 44 -7.17 2.43 -13.06
C PHE A 44 -5.75 2.81 -13.46
N THR A 45 -5.55 3.38 -14.64
CA THR A 45 -4.25 3.97 -15.04
C THR A 45 -4.04 5.36 -14.43
N GLN A 46 -5.10 5.98 -13.91
CA GLN A 46 -5.04 7.24 -13.18
C GLN A 46 -4.86 7.02 -11.67
N PRO A 47 -4.45 8.06 -10.92
CA PRO A 47 -4.42 8.00 -9.46
C PRO A 47 -5.82 7.74 -8.89
N GLN A 48 -5.96 6.67 -8.13
CA GLN A 48 -7.18 6.28 -7.45
C GLN A 48 -6.90 5.93 -5.99
N VAL A 49 -7.91 6.15 -5.14
CA VAL A 49 -7.91 5.80 -3.71
C VAL A 49 -9.28 5.21 -3.37
N PHE A 50 -9.30 4.06 -2.70
CA PHE A 50 -10.52 3.37 -2.30
C PHE A 50 -10.38 2.85 -0.88
N GLY A 51 -11.30 3.25 0.00
CA GLY A 51 -11.43 2.66 1.32
C GLY A 51 -12.42 1.51 1.32
N PHE A 52 -12.15 0.46 2.06
CA PHE A 52 -13.07 -0.64 2.33
C PHE A 52 -13.31 -0.75 3.84
N ASN A 53 -14.55 -0.49 4.25
CA ASN A 53 -15.02 -0.54 5.65
C ASN A 53 -14.19 0.26 6.68
N GLY A 54 -13.35 1.20 6.23
CA GLY A 54 -12.43 1.94 7.10
C GLY A 54 -11.27 1.12 7.67
N GLU A 55 -11.09 -0.11 7.17
CA GLU A 55 -10.03 -1.03 7.60
C GLU A 55 -8.94 -1.22 6.53
N LEU A 56 -9.21 -0.81 5.28
CA LEU A 56 -8.32 -1.07 4.17
C LEU A 56 -8.38 0.07 3.17
N ASP A 57 -7.21 0.63 2.85
CA ASP A 57 -7.05 1.67 1.84
C ASP A 57 -6.26 1.11 0.66
N ILE A 58 -6.89 1.04 -0.51
CA ILE A 58 -6.22 0.67 -1.76
C ILE A 58 -5.90 1.93 -2.53
N VAL A 59 -4.64 2.05 -2.94
CA VAL A 59 -4.16 3.16 -3.76
C VAL A 59 -3.49 2.62 -5.02
N THR A 60 -3.61 3.37 -6.12
CA THR A 60 -2.87 3.08 -7.37
C THR A 60 -1.63 3.98 -7.50
N ARG A 61 -1.54 5.04 -6.70
CA ARG A 61 -0.41 5.96 -6.67
C ARG A 61 -0.15 6.48 -5.26
N ILE A 62 1.08 6.28 -4.78
CA ILE A 62 1.53 6.72 -3.46
C ILE A 62 2.23 8.08 -3.48
N HIS A 63 3.01 8.37 -4.53
CA HIS A 63 3.65 9.65 -4.75
C HIS A 63 4.13 9.75 -6.20
N ARG A 64 4.31 10.97 -6.73
CA ARG A 64 4.72 11.16 -8.14
C ARG A 64 6.15 10.74 -8.46
N ASN A 65 7.01 10.62 -7.46
CA ASN A 65 8.42 10.21 -7.61
C ASN A 65 8.62 8.69 -7.53
N PHE A 66 7.55 7.92 -7.31
CA PHE A 66 7.63 6.48 -7.07
C PHE A 66 7.02 5.76 -8.27
N ASP A 67 7.86 5.08 -9.05
CA ASP A 67 7.42 4.15 -10.07
C ASP A 67 7.09 2.79 -9.43
N PHE A 68 5.96 2.19 -9.84
CA PHE A 68 5.53 0.93 -9.24
C PHE A 68 6.54 -0.19 -9.48
N ASN A 69 7.03 -0.37 -10.71
CA ASN A 69 7.87 -1.50 -11.05
C ASN A 69 9.25 -1.38 -10.37
N GLU A 70 9.81 -0.18 -10.32
CA GLU A 70 11.08 0.08 -9.65
C GLU A 70 11.01 -0.22 -8.15
N VAL A 71 9.96 0.28 -7.48
CA VAL A 71 9.78 0.11 -6.03
C VAL A 71 9.40 -1.34 -5.71
N PHE A 72 8.50 -1.93 -6.49
CA PHE A 72 8.14 -3.34 -6.34
C PHE A 72 9.34 -4.27 -6.57
N GLY A 73 10.25 -3.93 -7.50
CA GLY A 73 11.50 -4.67 -7.71
C GLY A 73 12.46 -4.67 -6.52
N ARG A 74 12.35 -3.68 -5.61
CA ARG A 74 13.08 -3.61 -4.34
C ARG A 74 12.29 -4.15 -3.15
N SER A 75 11.02 -4.47 -3.35
CA SER A 75 10.14 -4.92 -2.28
C SER A 75 10.67 -6.19 -1.60
N ARG A 76 10.29 -6.35 -0.35
CA ARG A 76 10.54 -7.57 0.40
C ARG A 76 9.26 -8.38 0.46
N SER A 77 9.39 -9.69 0.61
CA SER A 77 8.23 -10.58 0.66
C SER A 77 8.37 -11.64 1.73
N PHE A 78 7.25 -12.09 2.27
CA PHE A 78 7.18 -13.28 3.11
C PHE A 78 5.95 -14.11 2.75
N VAL A 79 6.00 -15.40 3.07
CA VAL A 79 4.84 -16.30 2.93
C VAL A 79 4.16 -16.40 4.29
N ASN A 80 2.86 -16.09 4.35
CA ASN A 80 2.08 -16.19 5.58
C ASN A 80 1.75 -17.66 5.92
N LYS A 81 1.01 -17.90 7.01
CA LYS A 81 0.69 -19.28 7.47
C LYS A 81 -0.26 -20.01 6.52
N GLU A 82 -0.98 -19.24 5.72
CA GLU A 82 -1.98 -19.65 4.75
C GLU A 82 -1.36 -19.93 3.37
N GLY A 83 -0.05 -19.71 3.21
CA GLY A 83 0.69 -19.96 1.96
C GLY A 83 0.65 -18.79 0.97
N SER A 84 0.08 -17.65 1.34
CA SER A 84 0.02 -16.44 0.52
C SER A 84 1.33 -15.68 0.59
N LEU A 85 1.86 -15.30 -0.58
CA LEU A 85 3.03 -14.43 -0.69
C LEU A 85 2.60 -12.96 -0.54
N ILE A 86 3.12 -12.31 0.50
CA ILE A 86 2.81 -10.91 0.82
C ILE A 86 4.05 -10.07 0.55
N TYR A 87 3.87 -9.00 -0.22
CA TYR A 87 4.91 -8.02 -0.51
C TYR A 87 4.74 -6.79 0.38
N PHE A 88 5.87 -6.23 0.80
CA PHE A 88 5.93 -4.99 1.56
C PHE A 88 7.05 -4.10 1.02
N LEU A 89 6.86 -2.80 1.13
CA LEU A 89 7.86 -1.81 0.69
C LEU A 89 9.20 -2.08 1.39
N ASP A 90 10.29 -1.87 0.66
CA ASP A 90 11.58 -1.79 1.32
C ASP A 90 11.57 -0.65 2.34
N LEU A 91 12.29 -0.84 3.43
CA LEU A 91 12.28 0.09 4.55
C LEU A 91 12.75 1.49 4.13
N ASN A 92 13.67 1.57 3.15
CA ASN A 92 14.14 2.85 2.62
C ASN A 92 13.07 3.58 1.80
N ASP A 93 12.33 2.85 0.96
CA ASP A 93 11.22 3.42 0.17
C ASP A 93 10.09 3.90 1.11
N LEU A 94 9.75 3.10 2.13
CA LEU A 94 8.76 3.49 3.15
C LEU A 94 9.19 4.75 3.92
N ARG A 95 10.47 4.84 4.28
CA ARG A 95 11.03 6.00 4.96
C ARG A 95 10.89 7.26 4.11
N GLU A 96 11.27 7.21 2.84
CA GLU A 96 11.19 8.36 1.94
C GLU A 96 9.75 8.83 1.78
N LEU A 97 8.79 7.92 1.58
CA LEU A 97 7.36 8.25 1.52
C LEU A 97 6.89 9.01 2.75
N LYS A 98 7.33 8.57 3.94
CA LYS A 98 6.97 9.22 5.21
C LYS A 98 7.58 10.61 5.36
N VAL A 99 8.83 10.80 4.93
CA VAL A 99 9.46 12.12 4.87
C VAL A 99 8.70 13.06 3.93
N LEU A 100 8.23 12.55 2.79
CA LEU A 100 7.48 13.33 1.80
C LEU A 100 6.06 13.67 2.28
N ALA A 101 5.39 12.76 2.97
CA ALA A 101 4.04 12.96 3.52
C ALA A 101 3.99 14.04 4.62
N ARG A 102 5.08 14.21 5.38
CA ARG A 102 5.28 15.26 6.40
C ARG A 102 4.20 15.34 7.50
N ARG A 103 3.38 14.30 7.67
CA ARG A 103 2.43 14.26 8.79
C ARG A 103 3.21 14.06 10.10
N PRO A 104 2.78 14.66 11.23
CA PRO A 104 3.50 14.52 12.50
C PRO A 104 3.75 13.07 12.93
N GLN A 105 2.85 12.15 12.57
CA GLN A 105 2.98 10.71 12.82
C GLN A 105 4.08 10.10 11.95
N ASP A 106 4.10 10.42 10.66
CA ASP A 106 5.11 9.92 9.72
C ASP A 106 6.52 10.35 10.10
N LEU A 107 6.70 11.59 10.58
CA LEU A 107 8.00 12.06 11.04
C LEU A 107 8.50 11.28 12.27
N ARG A 108 7.61 10.84 13.16
CA ARG A 108 8.00 9.95 14.28
C ARG A 108 8.38 8.56 13.80
N ASP A 109 7.66 8.04 12.81
CA ASP A 109 7.98 6.75 12.21
C ASP A 109 9.34 6.79 11.49
N VAL A 110 9.69 7.90 10.81
CA VAL A 110 11.01 8.08 10.18
C VAL A 110 12.13 7.96 11.20
N VAL A 111 11.98 8.55 12.40
CA VAL A 111 12.98 8.42 13.47
C VAL A 111 13.14 6.97 13.92
N MET A 112 12.03 6.24 14.09
CA MET A 112 12.09 4.82 14.47
C MET A 112 12.76 3.97 13.38
N ILE A 113 12.48 4.25 12.11
CA ILE A 113 13.11 3.59 10.97
C ILE A 113 14.62 3.88 10.96
N ASP A 114 15.03 5.13 11.16
CA ASP A 114 16.44 5.53 11.22
C ASP A 114 17.21 4.82 12.33
N ASP A 115 16.61 4.69 13.51
CA ASP A 115 17.22 3.98 14.62
C ASP A 115 17.32 2.47 14.35
N PHE A 116 16.32 1.88 13.69
CA PHE A 116 16.37 0.47 13.27
C PHE A 116 17.49 0.21 12.24
N LEU A 117 17.62 1.07 11.22
CA LEU A 117 18.65 0.93 10.19
C LEU A 117 20.07 0.99 10.79
N LYS A 118 20.33 1.90 11.73
CA LYS A 118 21.63 1.99 12.43
C LYS A 118 21.98 0.73 13.23
N LEU A 119 20.97 0.04 13.78
CA LEU A 119 21.17 -1.21 14.51
C LEU A 119 21.47 -2.38 13.57
N ASP A 120 20.89 -2.36 12.37
CA ASP A 120 21.12 -3.38 11.35
C ASP A 120 22.53 -3.27 10.75
N GLU A 121 23.01 -2.05 10.51
CA GLU A 121 24.39 -1.77 10.02
C GLU A 121 25.50 -2.21 10.99
N GLN A 122 25.19 -2.45 12.27
CA GLN A 122 26.14 -2.88 13.29
C GLN A 122 26.25 -4.41 13.44
N LYS A 123 25.49 -5.17 12.65
CA LYS A 123 25.56 -6.65 12.60
C LYS A 123 26.42 -7.15 11.47
#